data_AF-A0A942KX60-F1
#
_entry.id   AF-A0A942KX60-F1
#
_cell.length_a   1.000
_cell.length_b   1.000
_cell.length_c   1.000
_cell.angle_alpha   90.00
_cell.angle_beta   90.00
_cell.angle_gamma   90.00
#
_symmetry.space_group_name_H-M   'P 1'
#
loop_
_entity.id
_entity.type
_entity.pdbx_description
1 polymer ?
#
loop_
_entity_poly.entity_id
_entity_poly.type
_entity_poly.pdbx_seq_one_letter_code
_entity_poly.pdbx_strand_id
1 'polypeptide(L)'
;MTDVIRRKIDRARPTQAEGAPGADRGWRLALARAARDAMGLDLEFRSLTIARQSLAEILEQAPDLALIALLDGPRGGLGVIMLGPSVTASFIEKQTLGRLGSQTPPPRRASRIDAAMVAGVIDRALVGLDETLADEADFNWAGGFRYASYLEDARPLGLLLEEDAYRVLSAEVALGGGDGRTGRVLLVLPAIGRGEAPAVLDTSAEAEAPHFTVALSAQVMQADCRLDAVIGRLTLSLRQVMTLAVGETLALPRSALDAISLETIEGQRVAGARLGQHRGMRALKLNEAVTTRAGAGAGAGAAAAPRPAKTDEPPPTELRAAG
;
A
#
# COMPACT_ATOMS: atom_id res chain seq x y z
N MET A 1 2.49 -8.08 -56.42
CA MET A 1 3.81 -7.51 -56.12
C MET A 1 3.61 -6.28 -55.21
N THR A 2 3.05 -6.46 -54.00
CA THR A 2 2.57 -5.33 -53.17
C THR A 2 2.91 -5.51 -51.69
N ASP A 3 3.07 -6.75 -51.21
CA ASP A 3 3.37 -7.04 -49.80
C ASP A 3 4.83 -6.77 -49.39
N VAL A 4 5.76 -6.84 -50.34
CA VAL A 4 7.19 -6.60 -50.05
C VAL A 4 7.49 -5.12 -49.81
N ILE A 5 6.71 -4.22 -50.43
CA ILE A 5 6.86 -2.77 -50.25
C ILE A 5 6.25 -2.33 -48.91
N ARG A 6 5.09 -2.87 -48.51
CA ARG A 6 4.52 -2.64 -47.17
C ARG A 6 5.48 -3.09 -46.06
N ARG A 7 6.07 -4.28 -46.20
CA ARG A 7 7.05 -4.81 -45.23
C ARG A 7 8.37 -4.01 -45.17
N LYS A 8 8.72 -3.27 -46.22
CA LYS A 8 9.89 -2.38 -46.24
C LYS A 8 9.61 -0.97 -45.71
N ILE A 9 8.35 -0.53 -45.70
CA ILE A 9 7.95 0.77 -45.14
C ILE A 9 7.86 0.71 -43.60
N ASP A 10 7.43 -0.42 -43.02
CA ASP A 10 7.41 -0.59 -41.55
C ASP A 10 8.82 -0.61 -40.92
N ARG A 11 9.84 -1.03 -41.68
CA ARG A 11 11.22 -1.15 -41.18
C ARG A 11 12.06 0.12 -41.29
N ALA A 12 11.51 1.18 -41.91
CA ALA A 12 12.20 2.43 -42.20
C ALA A 12 11.48 3.66 -41.62
N ARG A 13 10.52 3.46 -40.71
CA ARG A 13 10.02 4.56 -39.90
C ARG A 13 11.08 4.85 -38.83
N PRO A 14 11.68 6.05 -38.78
CA PRO A 14 12.46 6.42 -37.62
C PRO A 14 11.57 6.21 -36.41
N THR A 15 12.10 5.53 -35.38
CA THR A 15 11.44 5.33 -34.09
C THR A 15 10.92 6.69 -33.65
N GLN A 16 9.64 6.95 -33.88
CA GLN A 16 8.99 8.15 -33.36
C GLN A 16 9.25 8.08 -31.87
N ALA A 17 9.78 9.16 -31.28
CA ALA A 17 10.01 9.24 -29.85
C ALA A 17 8.71 8.81 -29.15
N GLU A 18 8.70 7.58 -28.62
CA GLU A 18 7.52 6.95 -28.06
C GLU A 18 7.35 7.44 -26.64
N GLY A 19 6.76 8.62 -26.59
CA GLY A 19 6.29 9.36 -25.45
C GLY A 19 5.84 10.68 -26.03
N ALA A 20 4.54 10.95 -26.03
CA ALA A 20 4.14 12.33 -26.18
C ALA A 20 4.86 13.12 -25.06
N PRO A 21 5.10 14.43 -25.20
CA PRO A 21 5.73 15.20 -24.14
C PRO A 21 4.93 15.20 -22.81
N GLY A 22 3.80 14.50 -22.73
CA GLY A 22 2.95 14.34 -21.55
C GLY A 22 3.66 13.60 -20.41
N ALA A 23 4.07 12.34 -20.59
CA ALA A 23 4.67 11.55 -19.51
C ALA A 23 6.00 12.11 -18.98
N ASP A 24 6.89 12.58 -19.87
CA ASP A 24 8.15 13.22 -19.49
C ASP A 24 7.89 14.46 -18.61
N ARG A 25 7.09 15.40 -19.12
CA ARG A 25 6.73 16.64 -18.43
C ARG A 25 5.96 16.38 -17.14
N GLY A 26 4.99 15.48 -17.20
CA GLY A 26 4.13 15.09 -16.07
C GLY A 26 4.96 14.50 -14.95
N TRP A 27 5.86 13.57 -15.26
CA TRP A 27 6.73 12.96 -14.26
C TRP A 27 7.71 13.97 -13.64
N ARG A 28 8.30 14.85 -14.46
CA ARG A 28 9.18 15.92 -13.95
C ARG A 28 8.45 16.83 -12.96
N LEU A 29 7.26 17.29 -13.34
CA LEU A 29 6.46 18.19 -12.53
C LEU A 29 5.99 17.49 -11.25
N ALA A 30 5.46 16.27 -11.36
CA ALA A 30 4.88 15.54 -10.26
C ALA A 30 5.92 15.16 -9.20
N LEU A 31 7.09 14.64 -9.60
CA LEU A 31 8.14 14.28 -8.65
C LEU A 31 8.74 15.51 -7.95
N ALA A 32 9.03 16.58 -8.70
CA ALA A 32 9.58 17.81 -8.14
C ALA A 32 8.59 18.47 -7.15
N ARG A 33 7.30 18.52 -7.53
CA ARG A 33 6.23 19.02 -6.66
C ARG A 33 6.05 18.15 -5.42
N ALA A 34 6.05 16.82 -5.57
CA ALA A 34 5.92 15.91 -4.44
C ALA A 34 7.08 16.06 -3.44
N ALA A 35 8.32 16.21 -3.90
CA ALA A 35 9.47 16.45 -3.04
C ALA A 35 9.39 17.80 -2.31
N ARG A 36 8.96 18.86 -3.02
CA ARG A 36 8.77 20.19 -2.42
C ARG A 36 7.65 20.19 -1.39
N ASP A 37 6.48 19.67 -1.74
CA ASP A 37 5.29 19.71 -0.89
C ASP A 37 5.43 18.77 0.32
N ALA A 38 6.18 17.66 0.19
CA ALA A 38 6.39 16.72 1.29
C ALA A 38 7.44 17.17 2.32
N MET A 39 8.52 17.79 1.87
CA MET A 39 9.70 18.00 2.71
C MET A 39 10.49 19.28 2.39
N GLY A 40 9.92 20.20 1.61
CA GLY A 40 10.57 21.45 1.23
C GLY A 40 11.88 21.23 0.48
N LEU A 41 11.98 20.13 -0.27
CA LEU A 41 13.17 19.78 -1.03
C LEU A 41 13.01 20.18 -2.48
N ASP A 42 13.86 21.10 -2.94
CA ASP A 42 13.97 21.40 -4.36
C ASP A 42 14.70 20.26 -5.08
N LEU A 43 13.99 19.69 -6.05
CA LEU A 43 14.45 18.62 -6.92
C LEU A 43 14.37 19.11 -8.36
N GLU A 44 15.51 19.09 -9.05
CA GLU A 44 15.65 19.52 -10.44
C GLU A 44 16.09 18.35 -11.31
N PHE A 45 15.46 18.18 -12.47
CA PHE A 45 15.87 17.14 -13.42
C PHE A 45 16.98 17.66 -14.33
N ARG A 46 18.17 17.04 -14.26
CA ARG A 46 19.29 17.29 -15.19
C ARG A 46 19.05 16.62 -16.54
N SER A 47 18.54 15.40 -16.51
CA SER A 47 18.10 14.67 -17.69
C SER A 47 16.94 13.75 -17.34
N LEU A 48 16.11 13.45 -18.33
CA LEU A 48 15.11 12.38 -18.28
C LEU A 48 15.04 11.78 -19.68
N THR A 49 15.09 10.45 -19.77
CA THR A 49 14.89 9.70 -21.01
C THR A 49 13.79 8.67 -20.81
N ILE A 50 13.03 8.41 -21.87
CA ILE A 50 12.02 7.36 -21.90
C ILE A 50 12.45 6.34 -22.95
N ALA A 51 12.58 5.09 -22.54
CA ALA A 51 12.93 4.00 -23.44
C ALA A 51 12.05 2.78 -23.16
N ARG A 52 11.72 2.01 -24.21
CA ARG A 52 11.18 0.67 -24.03
C ARG A 52 12.32 -0.31 -23.80
N GLN A 53 12.20 -1.13 -22.76
CA GLN A 53 13.20 -2.09 -22.35
C GLN A 53 12.55 -3.40 -21.93
N SER A 54 13.29 -4.48 -22.09
CA SER A 54 12.97 -5.80 -21.55
C SER A 54 13.27 -5.86 -20.04
N LEU A 55 12.70 -6.86 -19.36
CA LEU A 55 12.98 -7.12 -17.96
C LEU A 55 14.48 -7.34 -17.70
N ALA A 56 15.20 -8.01 -18.60
CA ALA A 56 16.64 -8.22 -18.48
C ALA A 56 17.44 -6.89 -18.48
N GLU A 57 17.13 -5.99 -19.43
CA GLU A 57 17.77 -4.68 -19.51
C GLU A 57 17.49 -3.81 -18.27
N ILE A 58 16.28 -3.90 -17.71
CA ILE A 58 15.92 -3.19 -16.46
C ILE A 58 16.81 -3.67 -15.30
N LEU A 59 17.02 -4.98 -15.17
CA LEU A 59 17.84 -5.55 -14.10
C LEU A 59 19.31 -5.17 -14.23
N GLU A 60 19.82 -5.01 -15.45
CA GLU A 60 21.18 -4.53 -15.71
C GLU A 60 21.35 -3.02 -15.44
N GLN A 61 20.29 -2.23 -15.64
CA GLN A 61 20.31 -0.77 -15.45
C GLN A 61 19.99 -0.31 -14.01
N ALA A 62 19.52 -1.23 -13.17
CA ALA A 62 19.17 -0.97 -11.78
C ALA A 62 20.38 -0.35 -11.03
N PRO A 63 20.22 0.82 -10.37
CA PRO A 63 21.33 1.42 -9.65
C PRO A 63 21.77 0.54 -8.48
N ASP A 64 23.09 0.45 -8.28
CA ASP A 64 23.64 -0.26 -7.14
C ASP A 64 23.08 0.29 -5.83
N LEU A 65 22.67 -0.61 -4.94
CA LEU A 65 22.08 -0.28 -3.63
C LEU A 65 20.86 0.65 -3.71
N ALA A 66 20.14 0.66 -4.85
CA ALA A 66 18.91 1.40 -4.98
C ALA A 66 17.87 0.95 -3.94
N LEU A 67 17.07 1.91 -3.49
CA LEU A 67 15.80 1.63 -2.85
C LEU A 67 14.80 1.23 -3.94
N ILE A 68 14.28 0.01 -3.88
CA ILE A 68 13.37 -0.54 -4.89
C ILE A 68 11.97 -0.59 -4.27
N ALA A 69 11.06 0.20 -4.81
CA ALA A 69 9.66 0.21 -4.40
C ALA A 69 8.79 -0.39 -5.51
N LEU A 70 7.97 -1.37 -5.14
CA LEU A 70 6.96 -1.96 -6.00
C LEU A 70 5.73 -1.07 -6.04
N LEU A 71 5.18 -0.94 -7.24
CA LEU A 71 4.00 -0.17 -7.52
C LEU A 71 2.88 -1.12 -7.95
N ASP A 72 1.70 -0.95 -7.36
CA ASP A 72 0.48 -1.62 -7.82
C ASP A 72 -0.24 -0.69 -8.79
N GLY A 73 -0.63 -1.24 -9.93
CA GLY A 73 -1.17 -0.50 -11.05
C GLY A 73 -2.52 -1.07 -11.52
N PRO A 74 -3.14 -0.42 -12.50
CA PRO A 74 -4.45 -0.81 -12.99
C PRO A 74 -4.45 -2.26 -13.50
N ARG A 75 -5.54 -2.99 -13.19
CA ARG A 75 -5.73 -4.41 -13.55
C ARG A 75 -4.59 -5.32 -13.06
N GLY A 76 -4.00 -5.00 -11.90
CA GLY A 76 -2.92 -5.77 -11.27
C GLY A 76 -1.58 -5.67 -12.00
N GLY A 77 -1.40 -4.69 -12.87
CA GLY A 77 -0.12 -4.46 -13.53
C GLY A 77 0.92 -3.93 -12.52
N LEU A 78 2.05 -4.61 -12.40
CA LEU A 78 3.12 -4.20 -11.49
C LEU A 78 4.07 -3.20 -12.16
N GLY A 79 4.40 -2.15 -11.42
CA GLY A 79 5.46 -1.20 -11.76
C GLY A 79 6.55 -1.19 -10.69
N VAL A 80 7.65 -0.49 -10.97
CA VAL A 80 8.76 -0.33 -10.03
C VAL A 80 9.29 1.08 -10.10
N ILE A 81 9.60 1.66 -8.94
CA ILE A 81 10.44 2.85 -8.85
C ILE A 81 11.73 2.51 -8.10
N MET A 82 12.85 2.94 -8.66
CA MET A 82 14.18 2.74 -8.09
C MET A 82 14.81 4.09 -7.78
N LEU A 83 15.13 4.32 -6.52
CA LEU A 83 15.80 5.53 -6.07
C LEU A 83 17.26 5.20 -5.74
N GLY A 84 18.20 5.84 -6.43
CA GLY A 84 19.62 5.67 -6.15
C GLY A 84 19.98 6.09 -4.71
N PRO A 85 21.12 5.61 -4.17
CA PRO A 85 21.51 5.86 -2.78
C PRO A 85 21.54 7.35 -2.41
N SER A 86 22.06 8.22 -3.30
CA SER A 86 22.12 9.67 -3.08
C SER A 86 20.74 10.30 -2.94
N VAL A 87 19.75 9.84 -3.73
CA VAL A 87 18.36 10.35 -3.68
C VAL A 87 17.70 9.90 -2.39
N THR A 88 17.79 8.60 -2.09
CA THR A 88 17.24 8.00 -0.87
C THR A 88 17.81 8.68 0.38
N ALA A 89 19.13 8.81 0.47
CA ALA A 89 19.80 9.47 1.58
C ALA A 89 19.35 10.93 1.73
N SER A 90 19.23 11.68 0.63
CA SER A 90 18.79 13.07 0.67
C SER A 90 17.34 13.22 1.12
N PHE A 91 16.45 12.31 0.72
CA PHE A 91 15.06 12.30 1.18
C PHE A 91 14.99 12.03 2.69
N ILE A 92 15.70 11.01 3.17
CA ILE A 92 15.75 10.69 4.61
C ILE A 92 16.34 11.86 5.39
N GLU A 93 17.44 12.44 4.92
CA GLU A 93 18.11 13.55 5.59
C GLU A 93 17.22 14.78 5.67
N LYS A 94 16.49 15.11 4.59
CA LYS A 94 15.51 16.20 4.64
C LYS A 94 14.36 15.93 5.60
N GLN A 95 13.82 14.71 5.63
CA GLN A 95 12.72 14.39 6.54
C GLN A 95 13.16 14.37 8.01
N THR A 96 14.38 13.92 8.30
CA THR A 96 14.86 13.73 9.67
C THR A 96 15.56 14.97 10.23
N LEU A 97 16.30 15.71 9.41
CA LEU A 97 17.10 16.87 9.82
C LEU A 97 16.56 18.21 9.31
N GLY A 98 15.58 18.22 8.41
CA GLY A 98 15.03 19.43 7.79
C GLY A 98 15.98 20.12 6.79
N ARG A 99 17.22 19.65 6.64
CA ARG A 99 18.25 20.20 5.75
C ARG A 99 19.14 19.12 5.16
N LEU A 100 19.68 19.38 3.98
CA LEU A 100 20.75 18.56 3.41
C LEU A 100 22.09 19.03 4.00
N GLY A 101 22.90 18.09 4.45
CA GLY A 101 24.28 18.33 4.85
C GLY A 101 25.17 18.62 3.65
N SER A 102 26.34 19.20 3.92
CA SER A 102 27.32 19.56 2.88
C SER A 102 28.00 18.35 2.24
N GLN A 103 28.02 17.19 2.89
CA GLN A 103 28.63 15.97 2.38
C GLN A 103 27.59 14.90 2.11
N THR A 104 27.68 14.24 0.96
CA THR A 104 26.84 13.08 0.64
C THR A 104 27.20 11.92 1.58
N PRO A 105 26.22 11.34 2.30
CA PRO A 105 26.46 10.15 3.12
C PRO A 105 27.00 8.99 2.26
N PRO A 106 27.84 8.12 2.83
CA PRO A 106 28.32 6.94 2.12
C PRO A 106 27.13 6.06 1.69
N PRO A 107 27.17 5.48 0.48
CA PRO A 107 26.08 4.64 0.00
C PRO A 107 25.93 3.42 0.90
N ARG A 108 24.69 3.15 1.31
CA ARG A 108 24.31 1.99 2.11
C ARG A 108 23.05 1.36 1.54
N ARG A 109 22.84 0.08 1.81
CA ARG A 109 21.58 -0.58 1.48
C ARG A 109 20.42 0.11 2.22
N ALA A 110 19.34 0.41 1.48
CA ALA A 110 18.12 0.90 2.07
C ALA A 110 17.52 -0.15 3.01
N SER A 111 16.87 0.30 4.07
CA SER A 111 16.15 -0.53 5.02
C SER A 111 14.63 -0.37 4.82
N ARG A 112 13.85 -1.23 5.47
CA ARG A 112 12.39 -1.09 5.51
C ARG A 112 11.94 0.26 6.10
N ILE A 113 12.70 0.81 7.06
CA ILE A 113 12.42 2.13 7.64
C ILE A 113 12.63 3.21 6.58
N ASP A 114 13.74 3.14 5.84
CA ASP A 114 14.03 4.09 4.75
C ASP A 114 12.91 4.07 3.70
N ALA A 115 12.43 2.87 3.34
CA ALA A 115 11.30 2.71 2.42
C ALA A 115 10.01 3.35 2.95
N ALA A 116 9.68 3.15 4.24
CA ALA A 116 8.52 3.77 4.86
C ALA A 116 8.62 5.30 4.88
N MET A 117 9.81 5.85 5.09
CA MET A 117 10.07 7.30 5.07
C MET A 117 9.82 7.90 3.68
N VAL A 118 10.26 7.24 2.60
CA VAL A 118 10.09 7.76 1.23
C VAL A 118 8.74 7.41 0.58
N ALA A 119 8.00 6.42 1.11
CA ALA A 119 6.77 5.91 0.51
C ALA A 119 5.74 7.02 0.22
N GLY A 120 5.51 7.93 1.17
CA GLY A 120 4.54 9.03 0.97
C GLY A 120 4.94 10.03 -0.11
N VAL A 121 6.25 10.20 -0.35
CA VAL A 121 6.75 11.07 -1.44
C VAL A 121 6.55 10.40 -2.79
N ILE A 122 6.82 9.10 -2.87
CA ILE A 122 6.59 8.29 -4.07
C ILE A 122 5.10 8.29 -4.40
N ASP A 123 4.23 8.00 -3.44
CA ASP A 123 2.79 7.93 -3.66
C ASP A 123 2.22 9.27 -4.11
N ARG A 124 2.65 10.37 -3.47
CA ARG A 124 2.29 11.73 -3.90
C ARG A 124 2.78 12.07 -5.30
N ALA A 125 3.98 11.62 -5.69
CA ALA A 125 4.50 11.82 -7.03
C ALA A 125 3.67 11.04 -8.07
N LEU A 126 3.20 9.84 -7.75
CA LEU A 126 2.35 9.06 -8.64
C LEU A 126 0.93 9.65 -8.76
N VAL A 127 0.36 10.13 -7.66
CA VAL A 127 -0.91 10.88 -7.69
C VAL A 127 -0.77 12.15 -8.53
N GLY A 128 0.32 12.89 -8.34
CA GLY A 128 0.60 14.07 -9.16
C GLY A 128 0.80 13.72 -10.64
N LEU A 129 1.36 12.56 -10.96
CA LEU A 129 1.49 12.08 -12.33
C LEU A 129 0.10 11.84 -12.96
N ASP A 130 -0.81 11.19 -12.24
CA ASP A 130 -2.19 10.99 -12.69
C ASP A 130 -2.87 12.34 -12.99
N GLU A 131 -2.74 13.32 -12.07
CA GLU A 131 -3.31 14.67 -12.26
C GLU A 131 -2.76 15.34 -13.53
N THR A 132 -1.46 15.23 -13.78
CA THR A 132 -0.82 15.85 -14.97
C THR A 132 -1.17 15.16 -16.28
N LEU A 133 -1.57 13.89 -16.22
CA LEU A 133 -1.87 13.08 -17.39
C LEU A 133 -3.36 12.92 -17.65
N ALA A 134 -4.25 13.47 -16.82
CA ALA A 134 -5.69 13.23 -16.90
C ALA A 134 -6.29 13.36 -18.33
N ASP A 135 -5.79 14.32 -19.10
CA ASP A 135 -6.23 14.60 -20.48
C ASP A 135 -5.21 14.16 -21.56
N GLU A 136 -4.13 13.48 -21.17
CA GLU A 136 -3.04 13.07 -22.06
C GLU A 136 -3.15 11.57 -22.41
N ALA A 137 -2.82 11.21 -23.66
CA ALA A 137 -2.87 9.82 -24.11
C ALA A 137 -1.94 8.88 -23.31
N ASP A 138 -0.88 9.44 -22.71
CA ASP A 138 0.07 8.71 -21.89
C ASP A 138 -0.52 8.20 -20.56
N PHE A 139 -1.69 8.70 -20.13
CA PHE A 139 -2.38 8.19 -18.94
C PHE A 139 -2.60 6.68 -19.02
N ASN A 140 -2.85 6.15 -20.22
CA ASN A 140 -3.17 4.73 -20.40
C ASN A 140 -2.07 3.79 -19.87
N TRP A 141 -0.82 4.22 -19.86
CA TRP A 141 0.33 3.42 -19.45
C TRP A 141 1.05 3.95 -18.23
N ALA A 142 0.99 5.25 -17.99
CA ALA A 142 1.68 5.88 -16.87
C ALA A 142 0.78 6.16 -15.65
N GLY A 143 -0.54 6.12 -15.84
CA GLY A 143 -1.52 6.47 -14.81
C GLY A 143 -1.98 5.29 -13.95
N GLY A 144 -2.47 5.60 -12.75
CA GLY A 144 -3.15 4.67 -11.84
C GLY A 144 -2.23 3.81 -10.98
N PHE A 145 -0.92 4.12 -10.93
CA PHE A 145 0.04 3.40 -10.08
C PHE A 145 0.10 3.97 -8.67
N ARG A 146 0.20 3.11 -7.66
CA ARG A 146 0.35 3.50 -6.25
C ARG A 146 1.45 2.72 -5.58
N TYR A 147 2.03 3.29 -4.53
CA TYR A 147 3.05 2.57 -3.75
C TYR A 147 2.44 1.32 -3.11
N ALA A 148 3.06 0.16 -3.32
CA ALA A 148 2.58 -1.10 -2.75
C ALA A 148 3.49 -1.63 -1.65
N SER A 149 4.77 -1.83 -1.97
CA SER A 149 5.73 -2.42 -1.02
C SER A 149 7.19 -2.12 -1.40
N TYR A 150 8.13 -2.69 -0.64
CA TYR A 150 9.57 -2.48 -0.79
C TYR A 150 10.30 -3.81 -1.00
N LEU A 151 11.33 -3.79 -1.84
CA LEU A 151 12.25 -4.89 -2.05
C LEU A 151 13.68 -4.51 -1.65
N GLU A 152 14.35 -5.43 -0.95
CA GLU A 152 15.74 -5.25 -0.51
C GLU A 152 16.78 -5.41 -1.64
N ASP A 153 16.39 -6.04 -2.74
CA ASP A 153 17.25 -6.40 -3.86
C ASP A 153 16.43 -6.42 -5.17
N ALA A 154 17.10 -6.25 -6.31
CA ALA A 154 16.49 -6.33 -7.64
C ALA A 154 16.24 -7.77 -8.10
N ARG A 155 16.96 -8.77 -7.56
CA ARG A 155 16.82 -10.19 -7.94
C ARG A 155 15.38 -10.72 -7.93
N PRO A 156 14.52 -10.42 -6.94
CA PRO A 156 13.12 -10.86 -6.93
C PRO A 156 12.27 -10.25 -8.05
N LEU A 157 12.68 -9.13 -8.66
CA LEU A 157 11.92 -8.49 -9.74
C LEU A 157 11.76 -9.42 -10.95
N GLY A 158 12.76 -10.27 -11.23
CA GLY A 158 12.70 -11.26 -12.32
C GLY A 158 11.56 -12.28 -12.19
N LEU A 159 11.03 -12.48 -10.98
CA LEU A 159 9.92 -13.39 -10.72
C LEU A 159 8.56 -12.67 -10.53
N LEU A 160 8.60 -11.40 -10.13
CA LEU A 160 7.41 -10.61 -9.84
C LEU A 160 6.89 -9.89 -11.08
N LEU A 161 7.80 -9.38 -11.92
CA LEU A 161 7.46 -8.69 -13.15
C LEU A 161 7.16 -9.71 -14.26
N GLU A 162 6.12 -9.43 -15.04
CA GLU A 162 5.78 -10.20 -16.25
C GLU A 162 6.95 -10.07 -17.26
N GLU A 163 7.24 -11.15 -18.01
CA GLU A 163 8.27 -11.15 -19.06
C GLU A 163 7.75 -10.41 -20.31
N ASP A 164 7.66 -9.09 -20.20
CA ASP A 164 7.04 -8.20 -21.16
C ASP A 164 7.93 -6.96 -21.42
N ALA A 165 7.49 -6.12 -22.36
CA ALA A 165 8.13 -4.82 -22.60
C ALA A 165 7.68 -3.79 -21.55
N TYR A 166 8.64 -3.03 -21.02
CA TYR A 166 8.42 -1.95 -20.05
C TYR A 166 8.86 -0.61 -20.62
N ARG A 167 8.19 0.47 -20.24
CA ARG A 167 8.69 1.84 -20.41
C ARG A 167 9.46 2.24 -19.16
N VAL A 168 10.71 2.63 -19.38
CA VAL A 168 11.65 3.04 -18.36
C VAL A 168 11.91 4.53 -18.52
N LEU A 169 11.47 5.31 -17.52
CA LEU A 169 11.79 6.71 -17.35
C LEU A 169 13.06 6.81 -16.50
N SER A 170 14.20 7.09 -17.13
CA SER A 170 15.50 7.20 -16.46
C SER A 170 15.87 8.67 -16.27
N ALA A 171 15.91 9.12 -15.01
CA ALA A 171 16.21 10.50 -14.65
C ALA A 171 17.51 10.63 -13.86
N GLU A 172 18.29 11.66 -14.20
CA GLU A 172 19.32 12.23 -13.32
C GLU A 172 18.75 13.48 -12.66
N VAL A 173 18.72 13.52 -11.33
CA VAL A 173 18.16 14.62 -10.55
C VAL A 173 19.21 15.28 -9.68
N ALA A 174 19.11 16.58 -9.48
CA ALA A 174 19.87 17.37 -8.53
C ALA A 174 18.98 17.79 -7.35
N LEU A 175 19.48 17.66 -6.13
CA LEU A 175 18.74 17.83 -4.89
C LEU A 175 19.35 18.97 -4.06
N GLY A 176 18.54 19.96 -3.69
CA GLY A 176 18.95 21.08 -2.83
C GLY A 176 19.39 22.37 -3.54
N GLY A 177 19.18 22.47 -4.86
CA GLY A 177 19.53 23.65 -5.68
C GLY A 177 21.04 23.81 -5.96
N GLY A 178 21.39 24.40 -7.12
CA GLY A 178 22.78 24.71 -7.48
C GLY A 178 23.68 23.47 -7.70
N ASP A 179 24.85 23.44 -7.05
CA ASP A 179 25.76 22.27 -6.98
C ASP A 179 25.26 21.18 -6.01
N GLY A 180 23.94 21.08 -5.87
CA GLY A 180 23.26 20.09 -5.05
C GLY A 180 23.59 18.66 -5.45
N ARG A 181 23.32 17.71 -4.54
CA ARG A 181 23.67 16.31 -4.74
C ARG A 181 22.94 15.73 -5.95
N THR A 182 23.65 15.02 -6.79
CA THR A 182 23.07 14.33 -7.94
C THR A 182 22.73 12.88 -7.60
N GLY A 183 21.70 12.35 -8.24
CA GLY A 183 21.33 10.94 -8.11
C GLY A 183 20.35 10.48 -9.17
N ARG A 184 20.23 9.16 -9.30
CA ARG A 184 19.40 8.49 -10.30
C ARG A 184 18.03 8.12 -9.75
N VAL A 185 17.00 8.31 -10.57
CA VAL A 185 15.64 7.83 -10.34
C VAL A 185 15.19 7.09 -11.59
N LEU A 186 14.75 5.84 -11.44
CA LEU A 186 14.11 5.11 -12.53
C LEU A 186 12.66 4.81 -12.16
N LEU A 187 11.74 5.10 -13.08
CA LEU A 187 10.35 4.66 -13.00
C LEU A 187 10.10 3.68 -14.15
N VAL A 188 9.69 2.46 -13.81
CA VAL A 188 9.51 1.33 -14.71
C VAL A 188 8.05 0.93 -14.69
N LEU A 189 7.37 1.07 -15.82
CA LEU A 189 5.94 0.78 -15.97
C LEU A 189 5.70 -0.13 -17.18
N PRO A 190 4.69 -1.01 -17.18
CA PRO A 190 4.35 -1.83 -18.33
C PRO A 190 4.16 -1.00 -19.60
N ALA A 191 4.76 -1.43 -20.72
CA ALA A 191 4.72 -0.66 -21.97
C ALA A 191 3.39 -0.82 -22.72
N ILE A 192 2.62 -1.85 -22.42
CA ILE A 192 1.19 -1.91 -22.78
C ILE A 192 0.46 -1.55 -21.50
N GLY A 193 0.19 -0.26 -21.37
CA GLY A 193 -0.59 0.27 -20.27
C GLY A 193 -1.92 -0.46 -20.13
N ARG A 194 -2.32 -0.74 -18.89
CA ARG A 194 -3.65 -1.27 -18.56
C ARG A 194 -4.56 -0.21 -17.94
N GLY A 195 -4.11 1.05 -17.93
CA GLY A 195 -4.86 2.20 -17.46
C GLY A 195 -5.90 2.63 -18.50
N GLU A 196 -7.12 2.84 -18.04
CA GLU A 196 -8.12 3.56 -18.81
C GLU A 196 -8.05 5.01 -18.37
N ALA A 197 -7.91 5.94 -19.33
CA ALA A 197 -8.10 7.35 -19.05
C ALA A 197 -9.47 7.54 -18.39
N PRO A 198 -9.61 8.43 -17.39
CA PRO A 198 -10.92 8.73 -16.84
C PRO A 198 -11.81 9.16 -18.00
N ALA A 199 -12.77 8.32 -18.37
CA ALA A 199 -13.70 8.64 -19.44
C ALA A 199 -14.41 9.94 -19.04
N VAL A 200 -14.35 10.96 -19.89
CA VAL A 200 -15.38 12.00 -19.86
C VAL A 200 -16.68 11.24 -20.01
N LEU A 201 -17.52 11.29 -18.97
CA LEU A 201 -18.70 10.44 -18.81
C LEU A 201 -19.68 10.64 -19.97
N ASP A 202 -19.50 9.91 -21.06
CA ASP A 202 -20.60 9.51 -21.93
C ASP A 202 -21.23 8.29 -21.25
N THR A 203 -22.32 8.56 -20.55
CA THR A 203 -23.19 7.65 -19.77
C THR A 203 -23.80 6.51 -20.59
N SER A 204 -22.98 5.63 -21.17
CA SER A 204 -23.47 4.47 -21.94
C SER A 204 -22.60 3.22 -21.88
N ALA A 205 -21.53 3.17 -21.08
CA ALA A 205 -20.69 1.97 -20.91
C ALA A 205 -20.53 1.53 -19.43
N GLU A 206 -21.47 1.90 -18.56
CA GLU A 206 -21.59 1.44 -17.17
C GLU A 206 -22.36 0.10 -17.07
N ALA A 207 -22.09 -0.91 -17.91
CA ALA A 207 -22.96 -2.11 -17.93
C ALA A 207 -22.33 -3.42 -17.41
N GLU A 208 -21.07 -3.46 -16.97
CA GLU A 208 -20.52 -4.69 -16.34
C GLU A 208 -19.80 -4.45 -15.00
N ALA A 209 -19.05 -3.36 -14.83
CA ALA A 209 -18.44 -3.02 -13.55
C ALA A 209 -19.43 -2.58 -12.44
N PRO A 210 -20.51 -1.82 -12.70
CA PRO A 210 -21.48 -1.52 -11.66
C PRO A 210 -22.32 -2.74 -11.31
N HIS A 211 -22.39 -3.79 -12.14
CA HIS A 211 -23.10 -5.00 -11.76
C HIS A 211 -22.37 -5.78 -10.68
N PHE A 212 -21.03 -5.84 -10.67
CA PHE A 212 -20.29 -6.48 -9.59
C PHE A 212 -20.37 -5.68 -8.29
N THR A 213 -20.16 -4.37 -8.33
CA THR A 213 -20.24 -3.53 -7.12
C THR A 213 -21.66 -3.36 -6.60
N VAL A 214 -22.67 -3.29 -7.47
CA VAL A 214 -24.09 -3.31 -7.07
C VAL A 214 -24.52 -4.70 -6.62
N ALA A 215 -24.07 -5.80 -7.25
CA ALA A 215 -24.38 -7.15 -6.79
C ALA A 215 -23.68 -7.47 -5.46
N LEU A 216 -22.42 -7.04 -5.28
CA LEU A 216 -21.69 -7.17 -4.02
C LEU A 216 -22.33 -6.28 -2.94
N SER A 217 -22.69 -5.03 -3.25
CA SER A 217 -23.43 -4.15 -2.35
C SER A 217 -24.80 -4.73 -1.98
N ALA A 218 -25.54 -5.26 -2.95
CA ALA A 218 -26.82 -5.91 -2.71
C ALA A 218 -26.68 -7.17 -1.84
N GLN A 219 -25.65 -8.00 -2.08
CA GLN A 219 -25.37 -9.17 -1.24
C GLN A 219 -24.90 -8.80 0.16
N VAL A 220 -24.05 -7.79 0.31
CA VAL A 220 -23.57 -7.31 1.62
C VAL A 220 -24.68 -6.61 2.40
N MET A 221 -25.57 -5.88 1.74
CA MET A 221 -26.74 -5.25 2.37
C MET A 221 -27.87 -6.24 2.68
N GLN A 222 -27.86 -7.43 2.07
CA GLN A 222 -28.73 -8.57 2.44
C GLN A 222 -28.11 -9.47 3.51
N ALA A 223 -26.84 -9.29 3.84
CA ALA A 223 -26.19 -10.03 4.91
C ALA A 223 -26.54 -9.38 6.26
N ASP A 224 -27.51 -9.98 6.97
CA ASP A 224 -27.90 -9.54 8.31
C ASP A 224 -26.78 -9.81 9.33
N CYS A 225 -25.92 -8.81 9.55
CA CYS A 225 -24.93 -8.84 10.62
C CYS A 225 -25.52 -8.19 11.88
N ARG A 226 -25.90 -9.02 12.85
CA ARG A 226 -26.35 -8.55 14.17
C ARG A 226 -25.16 -8.36 15.10
N LEU A 227 -24.99 -7.14 15.57
CA LEU A 227 -24.00 -6.77 16.58
C LEU A 227 -24.71 -6.31 17.84
N ASP A 228 -24.29 -6.84 18.98
CA ASP A 228 -24.81 -6.45 20.29
C ASP A 228 -23.83 -5.46 20.95
N ALA A 229 -24.38 -4.36 21.45
CA ALA A 229 -23.62 -3.33 22.15
C ALA A 229 -23.64 -3.61 23.66
N VAL A 230 -22.55 -4.16 24.18
CA VAL A 230 -22.42 -4.52 25.59
C VAL A 230 -21.84 -3.34 26.36
N ILE A 231 -22.69 -2.72 27.17
CA ILE A 231 -22.34 -1.56 28.02
C ILE A 231 -21.39 -2.01 29.16
N GLY A 232 -21.58 -3.22 29.68
CA GLY A 232 -20.69 -3.78 30.69
C GLY A 232 -21.15 -5.15 31.15
N ARG A 233 -20.25 -5.90 31.79
CA ARG A 233 -20.55 -7.19 32.43
C ARG A 233 -20.42 -7.01 33.94
N LEU A 234 -21.48 -7.35 34.68
CA LEU A 234 -21.49 -7.29 36.13
C LEU A 234 -21.20 -8.69 36.69
N THR A 235 -20.16 -8.81 37.50
CA THR A 235 -19.89 -10.03 38.27
C THR A 235 -20.53 -9.87 39.64
N LEU A 236 -21.54 -10.69 39.94
CA LEU A 236 -22.25 -10.70 41.21
C LEU A 236 -22.01 -12.04 41.91
N SER A 237 -22.00 -12.04 43.25
CA SER A 237 -21.98 -13.28 44.03
C SER A 237 -23.31 -14.02 43.87
N LEU A 238 -23.27 -15.36 43.94
CA LEU A 238 -24.48 -16.18 43.80
C LEU A 238 -25.60 -15.77 44.78
N ARG A 239 -25.23 -15.40 46.02
CA ARG A 239 -26.17 -14.90 47.03
C ARG A 239 -26.89 -13.62 46.59
N GLN A 240 -26.18 -12.68 45.96
CA GLN A 240 -26.78 -11.44 45.43
C GLN A 240 -27.73 -11.76 44.29
N VAL A 241 -27.37 -12.65 43.37
CA VAL A 241 -28.25 -13.08 42.28
C VAL A 241 -29.53 -13.71 42.82
N MET A 242 -29.43 -14.52 43.88
CA MET A 242 -30.58 -15.20 44.50
C MET A 242 -31.53 -14.26 45.28
N THR A 243 -31.12 -13.02 45.54
CA THR A 243 -31.89 -12.05 46.34
C THR A 243 -32.44 -10.88 45.52
N LEU A 244 -32.19 -10.86 44.21
CA LEU A 244 -32.67 -9.80 43.31
C LEU A 244 -34.19 -9.75 43.25
N ALA A 245 -34.77 -8.57 43.47
CA ALA A 245 -36.20 -8.32 43.34
C ALA A 245 -36.53 -7.42 42.14
N VAL A 246 -37.76 -7.55 41.62
CA VAL A 246 -38.27 -6.68 40.55
C VAL A 246 -38.31 -5.23 41.05
N GLY A 247 -37.59 -4.34 40.36
CA GLY A 247 -37.45 -2.92 40.74
C GLY A 247 -36.12 -2.57 41.39
N GLU A 248 -35.26 -3.55 41.67
CA GLU A 248 -33.92 -3.32 42.20
C GLU A 248 -32.98 -2.73 41.13
N THR A 249 -32.17 -1.74 41.50
CA THR A 249 -31.29 -1.02 40.58
C THR A 249 -29.86 -1.54 40.66
N LEU A 250 -29.35 -2.09 39.56
CA LEU A 250 -27.95 -2.51 39.46
C LEU A 250 -27.07 -1.34 39.02
N ALA A 251 -26.06 -1.01 39.83
CA ALA A 251 -25.15 0.07 39.53
C ALA A 251 -24.17 -0.33 38.40
N LEU A 252 -24.28 0.31 37.25
CA LEU A 252 -23.30 0.18 36.17
C LEU A 252 -22.06 1.05 36.49
N PRO A 253 -20.83 0.54 36.29
CA PRO A 253 -19.63 1.34 36.52
C PRO A 253 -19.61 2.56 35.59
N ARG A 254 -19.27 3.75 36.11
CA ARG A 254 -19.34 5.02 35.35
C ARG A 254 -18.48 5.05 34.07
N SER A 255 -17.46 4.19 33.98
CA SER A 255 -16.61 3.99 32.79
C SER A 255 -17.29 3.21 31.66
N ALA A 256 -18.47 2.63 31.88
CA ALA A 256 -19.19 1.78 30.94
C ALA A 256 -19.75 2.50 29.71
N LEU A 257 -20.01 3.82 29.81
CA LEU A 257 -20.53 4.61 28.68
C LEU A 257 -19.44 5.01 27.68
N ASP A 258 -18.19 5.05 28.14
CA ASP A 258 -17.01 5.45 27.36
C ASP A 258 -16.27 4.24 26.76
N ALA A 259 -16.63 3.02 27.16
CA ALA A 259 -15.98 1.77 26.77
C ALA A 259 -17.00 0.66 26.45
N ILE A 260 -17.97 0.94 25.57
CA ILE A 260 -18.89 -0.07 25.04
C ILE A 260 -18.11 -1.04 24.16
N SER A 261 -18.36 -2.34 24.33
CA SER A 261 -17.86 -3.37 23.44
C SER A 261 -18.93 -3.71 22.41
N LEU A 262 -18.60 -3.62 21.13
CA LEU A 262 -19.42 -4.20 20.07
C LEU A 262 -19.02 -5.65 19.89
N GLU A 263 -19.97 -6.54 20.11
CA GLU A 263 -19.75 -7.98 20.04
C GLU A 263 -20.64 -8.61 18.96
N THR A 264 -20.15 -9.68 18.33
CA THR A 264 -21.02 -10.55 17.53
C THR A 264 -21.95 -11.36 18.44
N ILE A 265 -22.94 -12.01 17.86
CA ILE A 265 -23.80 -12.98 18.59
C ILE A 265 -23.00 -14.10 19.28
N GLU A 266 -21.76 -14.36 18.85
CA GLU A 266 -20.84 -15.36 19.42
C GLU A 266 -19.99 -14.78 20.56
N GLY A 267 -20.20 -13.52 20.95
CA GLY A 267 -19.47 -12.83 22.01
C GLY A 267 -18.05 -12.38 21.61
N GLN A 268 -17.71 -12.44 20.31
CA GLN A 268 -16.43 -11.96 19.78
C GLN A 268 -16.44 -10.44 19.72
N ARG A 269 -15.45 -9.79 20.34
CA ARG A 269 -15.32 -8.33 20.33
C ARG A 269 -14.82 -7.84 18.98
N VAL A 270 -15.62 -7.02 18.31
CA VAL A 270 -15.33 -6.42 17.00
C VAL A 270 -14.70 -5.03 17.16
N ALA A 271 -15.22 -4.20 18.05
CA ALA A 271 -14.72 -2.82 18.23
C ALA A 271 -15.06 -2.25 19.62
N GLY A 272 -14.35 -1.19 20.00
CA GLY A 272 -14.74 -0.31 21.11
C GLY A 272 -15.63 0.83 20.61
N ALA A 273 -16.64 1.20 21.38
CA ALA A 273 -17.55 2.30 21.05
C ALA A 273 -17.86 3.16 22.28
N ARG A 274 -18.32 4.38 22.04
CA ARG A 274 -18.83 5.30 23.05
C ARG A 274 -20.33 5.52 22.83
N LEU A 275 -21.13 5.42 23.89
CA LEU A 275 -22.56 5.74 23.80
C LEU A 275 -22.75 7.24 23.66
N GLY A 276 -23.57 7.62 22.70
CA GLY A 276 -24.05 8.98 22.50
C GLY A 276 -25.53 9.02 22.18
N GLN A 277 -26.00 10.21 21.85
CA GLN A 277 -27.37 10.45 21.42
C GLN A 277 -27.33 11.20 20.10
N HIS A 278 -28.11 10.77 19.11
CA HIS A 278 -28.30 11.48 17.86
C HIS A 278 -29.80 11.56 17.56
N ARG A 279 -30.32 12.79 17.46
CA ARG A 279 -31.75 13.06 17.16
C ARG A 279 -32.73 12.32 18.08
N GLY A 280 -32.45 12.30 19.38
CA GLY A 280 -33.32 11.63 20.37
C GLY A 280 -33.10 10.12 20.49
N MET A 281 -32.38 9.49 19.56
CA MET A 281 -32.09 8.05 19.54
C MET A 281 -30.72 7.76 20.15
N ARG A 282 -30.56 6.57 20.75
CA ARG A 282 -29.27 6.07 21.25
C ARG A 282 -28.37 5.78 20.06
N ALA A 283 -27.16 6.33 20.05
CA ALA A 283 -26.18 6.18 18.97
C ALA A 283 -24.84 5.71 19.52
N LEU A 284 -24.04 5.01 18.72
CA LEU A 284 -22.71 4.55 19.09
C LEU A 284 -21.67 5.24 18.22
N LYS A 285 -20.68 5.88 18.86
CA LYS A 285 -19.48 6.38 18.18
C LYS A 285 -18.41 5.31 18.23
N LEU A 286 -18.04 4.75 17.08
CA LEU A 286 -16.99 3.74 16.97
C LEU A 286 -15.61 4.40 17.22
N ASN A 287 -14.80 3.79 18.06
CA ASN A 287 -13.36 4.05 18.16
C ASN A 287 -12.63 2.97 17.32
N GLU A 288 -11.38 3.23 16.90
CA GLU A 288 -10.58 2.38 15.98
C GLU A 288 -11.03 0.91 15.92
N ALA A 289 -11.43 0.48 14.72
CA ALA A 289 -11.77 -0.91 14.47
C ALA A 289 -10.52 -1.77 14.73
N VAL A 290 -10.63 -2.70 15.66
CA VAL A 290 -9.59 -3.72 15.82
C VAL A 290 -9.64 -4.54 14.54
N THR A 291 -8.57 -4.51 13.75
CA THR A 291 -8.39 -5.43 12.63
C THR A 291 -8.28 -6.84 13.22
N THR A 292 -9.42 -7.50 13.36
CA THR A 292 -9.46 -8.94 13.46
C THR A 292 -9.16 -9.45 12.06
N ARG A 293 -7.95 -9.98 11.85
CA ARG A 293 -7.65 -10.79 10.68
C ARG A 293 -8.70 -11.89 10.63
N ALA A 294 -9.62 -11.80 9.67
CA ALA A 294 -10.40 -12.94 9.27
C ALA A 294 -9.40 -14.03 8.86
N GLY A 295 -9.37 -15.13 9.61
CA GLY A 295 -8.63 -16.31 9.20
C GLY A 295 -9.15 -16.71 7.84
N ALA A 296 -8.32 -16.55 6.81
CA ALA A 296 -8.61 -17.08 5.49
C ALA A 296 -9.00 -18.54 5.67
N GLY A 297 -10.20 -18.88 5.21
CA GLY A 297 -10.78 -20.20 5.38
C GLY A 297 -9.82 -21.27 4.89
N ALA A 298 -9.28 -22.04 5.84
CA ALA A 298 -8.61 -23.30 5.54
C ALA A 298 -9.71 -24.30 5.15
N GLY A 299 -9.94 -24.43 3.85
CA GLY A 299 -10.70 -25.52 3.29
C GLY A 299 -10.06 -26.85 3.64
N ALA A 300 -10.84 -27.69 4.32
CA ALA A 300 -10.84 -29.15 4.35
C ALA A 300 -9.52 -29.93 4.19
N GLY A 301 -9.14 -30.64 5.26
CA GLY A 301 -8.74 -32.04 5.14
C GLY A 301 -7.34 -32.41 5.62
N ALA A 302 -7.15 -32.54 6.94
CA ALA A 302 -6.24 -33.54 7.49
C ALA A 302 -6.65 -33.86 8.94
N ALA A 303 -7.19 -35.07 9.13
CA ALA A 303 -7.47 -35.62 10.44
C ALA A 303 -6.17 -35.77 11.25
N ALA A 304 -6.10 -35.13 12.41
CA ALA A 304 -5.05 -35.36 13.40
C ALA A 304 -5.68 -35.86 14.71
N ALA A 305 -5.35 -37.11 15.03
CA ALA A 305 -5.76 -37.81 16.25
C ALA A 305 -5.21 -37.13 17.53
N PRO A 306 -5.90 -37.26 18.68
CA PRO A 306 -5.48 -36.60 19.91
C PRO A 306 -4.28 -37.30 20.54
N ARG A 307 -3.23 -36.54 20.89
CA ARG A 307 -2.19 -36.97 21.82
C ARG A 307 -2.38 -36.25 23.17
N PRO A 308 -2.24 -36.96 24.31
CA PRO A 308 -2.52 -36.41 25.62
C PRO A 308 -1.39 -35.50 26.13
N ALA A 309 -1.81 -34.58 26.99
CA ALA A 309 -1.01 -33.58 27.68
C ALA A 309 0.16 -34.19 28.48
N LYS A 310 1.34 -33.58 28.37
CA LYS A 310 2.44 -33.75 29.33
C LYS A 310 2.38 -32.61 30.33
N THR A 311 2.22 -32.99 31.59
CA THR A 311 2.36 -32.20 32.81
C THR A 311 3.81 -31.74 32.96
N ASP A 312 4.00 -30.43 33.13
CA ASP A 312 5.23 -29.84 33.65
C ASP A 312 5.16 -29.88 35.18
N GLU A 313 6.02 -30.69 35.81
CA GLU A 313 6.42 -30.53 37.20
C GLU A 313 7.90 -30.95 37.30
N PRO A 314 8.81 -30.07 37.78
CA PRO A 314 10.21 -30.43 37.94
C PRO A 314 10.45 -31.12 39.31
N PRO A 315 11.24 -32.21 39.39
CA PRO A 315 11.64 -32.79 40.66
C PRO A 315 12.87 -32.08 41.24
N PRO A 316 12.98 -31.91 42.57
CA PRO A 316 14.24 -31.56 43.20
C PRO A 316 15.13 -32.80 43.39
N THR A 317 16.43 -32.53 43.31
CA THR A 317 17.56 -33.45 43.35
C THR A 317 17.72 -34.18 44.69
N GLU A 318 18.17 -35.43 44.58
CA GLU A 318 18.52 -36.37 45.65
C GLU A 318 19.49 -35.82 46.71
N LEU A 319 19.32 -36.28 47.95
CA LEU A 319 20.45 -36.52 48.85
C LEU A 319 20.27 -37.87 49.58
N ARG A 320 21.34 -38.67 49.50
CA ARG A 320 21.53 -40.05 49.99
C ARG A 320 21.56 -40.19 51.52
N ALA A 321 21.23 -41.39 52.00
CA ALA A 321 22.04 -42.26 52.89
C ALA A 321 21.13 -43.41 53.42
N ALA A 322 21.38 -44.66 53.01
CA ALA A 322 22.26 -45.65 53.65
C ALA A 322 21.62 -46.33 54.88
N GLY A 323 21.47 -47.66 54.78
CA GLY A 323 20.92 -48.54 55.79
C GLY A 323 20.28 -49.76 55.14
#